data_AF-A0A1H7W1M5-F1
#
_entry.id   AF-A0A1H7W1M5-F1
#
_cell.length_a   1.000
_cell.length_b   1.000
_cell.length_c   1.000
_cell.angle_alpha   90.00
_cell.angle_beta   90.00
_cell.angle_gamma   90.00
#
_symmetry.space_group_name_H-M   'P 1'
#
loop_
_entity.id
_entity.type
_entity.pdbx_description
1 polymer ?
#
loop_
_entity_poly.entity_id
_entity_poly.type
_entity_poly.pdbx_seq_one_letter_code
_entity_poly.pdbx_strand_id
1 'polypeptide(L)'
;MKVELRNLTEENMGQCFGLRVAKDQMQYIASNEDPNDRYWLWRLMIDESLQGKGYGTAAIKEIIQYFKFHGANNIRLSTKDTNTNALSMYRKAGFRDTGEMNDEEIVLQLDF
;
A
#
# COMPACT_ATOMS: atom_id res chain seq x y z
N MET A 1 8.70 22.54 -14.35
CA MET A 1 9.12 21.46 -13.43
C MET A 1 9.13 20.16 -14.22
N LYS A 2 10.25 19.45 -14.27
CA LYS A 2 10.40 18.22 -15.06
C LYS A 2 10.42 17.04 -14.09
N VAL A 3 9.44 16.15 -14.19
CA VAL A 3 9.37 14.94 -13.37
C VAL A 3 10.21 13.87 -14.06
N GLU A 4 11.15 13.27 -13.33
CA GLU A 4 12.04 12.22 -13.84
C GLU A 4 11.94 10.99 -12.95
N LEU A 5 11.85 9.80 -13.55
CA LEU A 5 11.86 8.52 -12.85
C LEU A 5 13.30 8.11 -12.56
N ARG A 6 13.57 7.67 -11.33
CA ARG A 6 14.88 7.18 -10.88
C ARG A 6 14.69 5.89 -10.09
N ASN A 7 15.70 5.03 -10.12
CA ASN A 7 15.71 3.80 -9.33
C ASN A 7 15.75 4.14 -7.83
N LEU A 8 14.97 3.39 -7.04
CA LEU A 8 15.03 3.45 -5.58
C LEU A 8 16.35 2.84 -5.08
N THR A 9 17.00 3.53 -4.15
CA THR A 9 18.22 3.11 -3.44
C THR A 9 17.99 3.26 -1.94
N GLU A 10 18.77 2.58 -1.09
CA GLU A 10 18.67 2.76 0.37
C GLU A 10 18.84 4.24 0.78
N GLU A 11 19.71 4.96 0.08
CA GLU A 11 19.99 6.38 0.30
C GLU A 11 18.80 7.28 -0.06
N ASN A 12 18.12 7.00 -1.18
CA ASN A 12 16.99 7.83 -1.64
C ASN A 12 15.63 7.37 -1.09
N MET A 13 15.52 6.15 -0.57
CA MET A 13 14.34 5.66 0.15
C MET A 13 13.97 6.60 1.30
N GLY A 14 14.96 7.08 2.05
CA GLY A 14 14.73 8.03 3.14
C GLY A 14 14.02 9.31 2.69
N GLN A 15 14.18 9.74 1.43
CA GLN A 15 13.51 10.91 0.87
C GLN A 15 12.07 10.58 0.43
N CYS A 16 11.79 9.34 0.03
CA CYS A 16 10.44 8.87 -0.27
C CYS A 16 9.59 8.73 1.00
N PHE A 17 10.17 8.24 2.11
CA PHE A 17 9.47 8.09 3.38
C PHE A 17 9.50 9.36 4.25
N GLY A 18 10.50 10.21 4.05
CA GLY A 18 10.75 11.41 4.84
C GLY A 18 10.07 12.67 4.32
N LEU A 19 9.04 12.56 3.48
CA LEU A 19 8.25 13.71 3.04
C LEU A 19 7.67 14.43 4.26
N ARG A 20 8.36 15.49 4.70
CA ARG A 20 7.91 16.36 5.77
C ARG A 20 7.21 17.55 5.17
N VAL A 21 6.01 17.77 5.66
CA VAL A 21 5.18 18.91 5.28
C VAL A 21 5.79 20.16 5.93
N ALA A 22 6.01 21.22 5.15
CA ALA A 22 6.41 22.50 5.70
C ALA A 22 5.31 23.02 6.65
N LYS A 23 5.68 23.69 7.74
CA LYS A 23 4.75 24.03 8.83
C LYS A 23 3.53 24.83 8.36
N ASP A 24 3.71 25.68 7.36
CA ASP A 24 2.72 26.53 6.71
C ASP A 24 1.86 25.79 5.65
N GLN A 25 2.28 24.60 5.24
CA GLN A 25 1.54 23.76 4.31
C GLN A 25 0.62 22.76 5.03
N MET A 26 0.82 22.52 6.33
CA MET A 26 0.00 21.57 7.11
C MET A 26 -1.51 21.84 7.04
N GLN A 27 -1.93 23.11 6.95
CA GLN A 27 -3.36 23.46 6.84
C GLN A 27 -3.99 23.21 5.46
N TYR A 28 -3.19 22.96 4.43
CA TYR A 28 -3.64 22.72 3.04
C TYR A 28 -3.51 21.26 2.63
N ILE A 29 -2.95 20.43 3.51
CA ILE A 29 -2.93 18.99 3.33
C ILE A 29 -4.23 18.47 3.91
N ALA A 30 -4.96 17.71 3.11
CA ALA A 30 -6.09 16.95 3.61
C ALA A 30 -5.59 16.18 4.83
N SER A 31 -6.25 16.35 5.98
CA SER A 31 -5.96 15.52 7.14
C SER A 31 -6.44 14.12 6.80
N ASN A 32 -5.62 13.37 6.06
CA ASN A 32 -5.78 11.94 5.86
C ASN A 32 -5.52 11.19 7.18
N GLU A 33 -5.51 11.89 8.32
CA GLU A 33 -5.70 11.32 9.65
C GLU A 33 -7.12 10.76 9.76
N ASP A 34 -7.43 9.77 8.93
CA ASP A 34 -8.18 8.66 9.48
C ASP A 34 -7.15 7.80 10.24
N PRO A 35 -7.27 7.65 11.57
CA PRO A 35 -6.43 6.72 12.34
C PRO A 35 -6.42 5.30 11.76
N ASN A 36 -7.47 4.92 11.00
CA ASN A 36 -7.58 3.66 10.28
C ASN A 36 -6.84 3.63 8.92
N ASP A 37 -6.43 4.78 8.38
CA ASP A 37 -5.65 4.89 7.12
C ASP A 37 -4.14 4.84 7.32
N ARG A 38 -3.67 4.80 8.58
CA ARG A 38 -2.23 4.84 8.90
C ARG A 38 -1.44 3.72 8.17
N TYR A 39 -2.05 2.56 7.98
CA TYR A 39 -1.43 1.41 7.31
C TYR A 39 -2.22 0.96 6.08
N TRP A 40 -2.44 1.91 5.16
CA TRP A 40 -3.05 1.65 3.86
C TRP A 40 -1.99 1.34 2.79
N LEU A 41 -2.12 0.20 2.10
CA LEU A 41 -1.30 -0.12 0.93
C LEU A 41 -1.91 0.48 -0.34
N TRP A 42 -1.41 1.65 -0.73
CA TRP A 42 -1.95 2.40 -1.86
C TRP A 42 -1.57 1.85 -3.23
N ARG A 43 -0.32 1.43 -3.43
CA ARG A 43 0.19 1.02 -4.75
C ARG A 43 1.17 -0.13 -4.62
N LEU A 44 0.79 -1.29 -5.14
CA LEU A 44 1.66 -2.43 -5.38
C LEU A 44 1.54 -2.83 -6.85
N MET A 45 2.61 -2.63 -7.61
CA MET A 45 2.67 -2.97 -9.02
C MET A 45 3.87 -3.87 -9.26
N ILE A 46 3.65 -4.96 -9.98
CA ILE A 46 4.71 -5.84 -10.47
C ILE A 46 4.78 -5.63 -11.97
N ASP A 47 5.99 -5.37 -12.47
CA ASP A 47 6.25 -5.28 -13.90
C ASP A 47 5.64 -6.48 -14.64
N GLU A 48 4.97 -6.23 -15.76
CA GLU A 48 4.22 -7.24 -16.50
C GLU A 48 5.09 -8.45 -16.88
N SER A 49 6.35 -8.24 -17.27
CA SER A 49 7.29 -9.31 -17.63
C SER A 49 7.74 -10.18 -16.44
N LEU A 50 7.48 -9.69 -15.21
CA LEU A 50 7.81 -10.33 -13.95
C LEU A 50 6.57 -10.93 -13.25
N GLN A 51 5.36 -10.70 -13.75
CA GLN A 51 4.14 -11.28 -13.20
C GLN A 51 4.11 -12.82 -13.37
N GLY A 52 3.27 -13.49 -12.58
CA GLY A 52 3.15 -14.96 -12.58
C GLY A 52 4.32 -15.72 -11.94
N LYS A 53 5.39 -15.04 -11.53
CA LYS A 53 6.60 -15.64 -10.92
C LYS A 53 6.61 -15.63 -9.39
N GLY A 54 5.53 -15.15 -8.76
CA GLY A 54 5.39 -15.10 -7.30
C GLY A 54 5.93 -13.83 -6.62
N TYR A 55 6.47 -12.85 -7.37
CA TYR A 55 7.01 -11.63 -6.78
C TYR A 55 5.98 -10.79 -6.01
N GLY A 56 4.73 -10.72 -6.49
CA GLY A 56 3.67 -10.03 -5.74
C GLY A 56 3.42 -10.68 -4.36
N THR A 57 3.40 -12.01 -4.32
CA THR A 57 3.26 -12.78 -3.08
C THR A 57 4.46 -12.61 -2.15
N ALA A 58 5.68 -12.51 -2.69
CA ALA A 58 6.86 -12.22 -1.89
C ALA A 58 6.78 -10.79 -1.33
N ALA A 59 6.46 -9.80 -2.17
CA ALA A 59 6.34 -8.40 -1.77
C ALA A 59 5.28 -8.20 -0.68
N ILE A 60 4.08 -8.79 -0.81
CA ILE A 60 3.03 -8.62 0.19
C ILE A 60 3.43 -9.20 1.55
N LYS A 61 4.18 -10.31 1.58
CA LYS A 61 4.70 -10.89 2.84
C LYS A 61 5.67 -9.93 3.53
N GLU A 62 6.60 -9.34 2.79
CA GLU A 62 7.55 -8.37 3.34
C GLU A 62 6.84 -7.10 3.83
N ILE A 63 5.86 -6.59 3.08
CA ILE A 63 5.05 -5.42 3.48
C ILE A 63 4.28 -5.71 4.77
N ILE A 64 3.68 -6.90 4.89
CA ILE A 64 2.98 -7.33 6.09
C ILE A 64 3.92 -7.30 7.31
N GLN A 65 5.11 -7.88 7.19
CA GLN A 65 6.11 -7.87 8.27
C GLN A 65 6.56 -6.46 8.60
N TYR A 66 6.80 -5.63 7.58
CA TYR A 66 7.20 -4.23 7.76
C TYR A 66 6.14 -3.43 8.52
N PHE A 67 4.86 -3.48 8.13
CA PHE A 67 3.79 -2.78 8.84
C PHE A 67 3.59 -3.30 10.26
N LYS A 68 3.62 -4.62 10.46
CA LYS A 68 3.52 -5.23 11.80
C LYS A 68 4.66 -4.76 12.71
N PHE A 69 5.89 -4.73 12.21
CA PHE A 69 7.06 -4.24 12.95
C PHE A 69 6.91 -2.76 13.36
N HIS A 70 6.25 -1.96 12.53
CA HIS A 70 6.00 -0.54 12.80
C HIS A 70 4.73 -0.27 13.63
N GLY A 71 4.12 -1.30 14.24
CA GLY A 71 3.01 -1.13 15.18
C GLY A 71 1.63 -1.10 14.53
N ALA A 72 1.48 -1.63 13.31
CA ALA A 72 0.17 -1.86 12.73
C ALA A 72 -0.63 -2.90 13.52
N ASN A 73 -1.92 -2.61 13.75
CA ASN A 73 -2.90 -3.59 14.24
C ASN A 73 -3.69 -4.22 13.09
N ASN A 74 -3.75 -3.51 11.95
CA ASN A 74 -4.34 -3.99 10.71
C ASN A 74 -3.64 -3.36 9.50
N ILE A 75 -3.90 -3.92 8.33
CA ILE A 75 -3.52 -3.36 7.01
C ILE A 75 -4.77 -3.32 6.14
N ARG A 76 -4.98 -2.21 5.44
CA ARG A 76 -6.07 -2.06 4.47
C ARG A 76 -5.54 -1.78 3.06
N LEU A 77 -6.31 -2.18 2.06
CA LEU A 77 -6.08 -1.86 0.65
C LEU A 77 -7.40 -1.93 -0.11
N SER A 78 -7.45 -1.32 -1.28
CA SER A 78 -8.54 -1.50 -2.24
C SER A 78 -8.03 -2.05 -3.57
N THR A 79 -8.88 -2.79 -4.27
CA THR A 79 -8.62 -3.19 -5.66
C THR A 79 -9.92 -3.44 -6.39
N LYS A 80 -9.91 -3.33 -7.72
CA LYS A 80 -11.07 -3.71 -8.54
C LYS A 80 -11.45 -5.18 -8.30
N ASP A 81 -12.74 -5.44 -8.17
CA ASP A 81 -13.31 -6.79 -8.06
C ASP A 81 -12.94 -7.72 -9.26
N THR A 82 -12.72 -7.11 -10.42
CA THR A 82 -12.25 -7.75 -11.66
C THR A 82 -10.77 -8.14 -11.62
N ASN A 83 -9.97 -7.62 -10.67
CA ASN A 83 -8.55 -7.97 -10.53
C ASN A 83 -8.36 -9.28 -9.77
N THR A 84 -8.84 -10.37 -10.37
CA THR A 84 -8.89 -11.71 -9.75
C THR A 84 -7.53 -12.23 -9.30
N ASN A 85 -6.45 -11.87 -10.01
CA ASN A 85 -5.08 -12.21 -9.65
C ASN A 85 -4.65 -11.54 -8.33
N ALA A 86 -4.87 -10.23 -8.20
CA ALA A 86 -4.57 -9.50 -6.98
C ALA A 86 -5.41 -10.01 -5.80
N LEU A 87 -6.72 -10.22 -6.02
CA LEU A 87 -7.62 -10.76 -4.98
C LEU A 87 -7.19 -12.13 -4.49
N SER A 88 -6.84 -13.04 -5.40
CA SER A 88 -6.33 -14.37 -5.06
C SER A 88 -5.05 -14.26 -4.21
N MET A 89 -4.14 -13.37 -4.59
CA MET A 89 -2.91 -13.12 -3.85
C MET A 89 -3.17 -12.56 -2.44
N TYR A 90 -3.99 -11.51 -2.33
CA TYR A 90 -4.30 -10.88 -1.03
C TYR A 90 -5.04 -11.84 -0.10
N ARG A 91 -6.04 -12.58 -0.59
CA ARG A 91 -6.78 -13.58 0.21
C ARG A 91 -5.87 -14.71 0.69
N LYS A 92 -4.95 -15.18 -0.15
CA LYS A 92 -3.92 -16.16 0.28
C LYS A 92 -2.95 -15.61 1.31
N ALA A 93 -2.71 -14.30 1.31
CA ALA A 93 -1.92 -13.62 2.32
C ALA A 93 -2.69 -13.34 3.62
N GLY A 94 -3.99 -13.66 3.68
CA GLY A 94 -4.84 -13.55 4.88
C GLY A 94 -5.80 -12.37 4.88
N PHE A 95 -5.78 -11.51 3.87
CA PHE A 95 -6.74 -10.41 3.75
C PHE A 95 -8.17 -10.93 3.53
N ARG A 96 -9.14 -10.23 4.10
CA ARG A 96 -10.57 -10.52 4.00
C ARG A 96 -11.33 -9.33 3.44
N ASP A 97 -12.40 -9.59 2.72
CA ASP A 97 -13.30 -8.55 2.23
C ASP A 97 -14.00 -7.89 3.41
N THR A 98 -14.03 -6.56 3.44
CA THR A 98 -14.67 -5.78 4.52
C THR A 98 -16.14 -5.50 4.26
N GLY A 99 -16.58 -5.63 3.00
CA GLY A 99 -17.89 -5.18 2.54
C GLY A 99 -17.93 -3.68 2.19
N GLU A 100 -16.85 -2.94 2.45
CA GLU A 100 -16.72 -1.54 2.08
C GLU A 100 -16.19 -1.38 0.64
N MET A 101 -16.49 -0.22 0.06
CA MET A 101 -16.03 0.20 -1.27
C MET A 101 -15.25 1.50 -1.16
N ASN A 102 -14.14 1.59 -1.89
CA ASN A 102 -13.41 2.82 -2.14
C ASN A 102 -13.56 3.16 -3.62
N ASP A 103 -14.45 4.12 -3.93
CA ASP A 103 -14.96 4.35 -5.29
C ASP A 103 -15.52 3.05 -5.91
N GLU A 104 -14.88 2.54 -6.96
CA GLU A 104 -15.24 1.30 -7.67
C GLU A 104 -14.44 0.08 -7.20
N GLU A 105 -13.64 0.23 -6.14
CA GLU A 105 -12.74 -0.82 -5.65
C GLU A 105 -13.25 -1.43 -4.34
N ILE A 106 -13.16 -2.76 -4.23
CA ILE A 106 -13.48 -3.46 -2.98
C ILE A 106 -12.35 -3.26 -1.98
N VAL A 107 -12.71 -3.01 -0.72
CA VAL A 107 -11.74 -2.83 0.36
C VAL A 107 -11.49 -4.16 1.09
N LEU A 108 -10.21 -4.52 1.23
CA LEU A 108 -9.76 -5.69 1.98
C LEU A 108 -8.96 -5.27 3.21
N GLN A 109 -9.05 -6.09 4.27
CA GLN A 109 -8.33 -5.88 5.52
C GLN A 109 -7.64 -7.16 6.01
N LEU A 110 -6.45 -7.01 6.58
CA LEU A 110 -5.74 -8.04 7.35
C LEU A 110 -5.57 -7.53 8.78
N ASP A 111 -6.07 -8.27 9.76
CA ASP A 111 -5.87 -8.01 11.19
C ASP A 111 -4.69 -8.85 11.73
N PHE A 112 -4.01 -8.35 12.78
CA PHE A 112 -2.81 -8.96 13.36
C PHE A 112 -2.96 -9.64 14.72
#